data_AF-B8FC38-F1
#
_entry.id   AF-B8FC38-F1
#
_cell.length_a   1.000
_cell.length_b   1.000
_cell.length_c   1.000
_cell.angle_alpha   90.00
_cell.angle_beta   90.00
_cell.angle_gamma   90.00
#
_symmetry.space_group_name_H-M   'P 1'
#
loop_
_entity.id
_entity.type
_entity.pdbx_description
1 polymer ?
#
loop_
_entity_poly.entity_id
_entity_poly.type
_entity_poly.pdbx_seq_one_letter_code
_entity_poly.pdbx_strand_id
1 'polypeptide(L)'
;MGVQISISTESKEVTDLLHQVLAKFGDLTPAMQIIGEIVHASIMRNFETGGRPAWRNLSEATIARREREKKWPGQILVRTGELMRGISYKAGPDSVTLSANSIKAATLHFGARKGRFGQRAVRVRAFTRKDGVKVKSHTRQASFPWGDIPARNFMVVQPEDWPEITEALKEFLAKA
;
A
#
# COMPACT_ATOMS: atom_id res chain seq x y z
N MET A 1 11.00 4.23 -6.06
CA MET A 1 10.57 2.86 -6.32
C MET A 1 9.10 2.76 -5.94
N GLY A 2 8.22 2.61 -6.92
CA GLY A 2 6.81 2.29 -6.65
C GLY A 2 6.65 0.82 -6.27
N VAL A 3 5.44 0.41 -5.91
CA VAL A 3 5.09 -1.01 -5.72
C VAL A 3 4.23 -1.43 -6.90
N GLN A 4 4.59 -2.53 -7.53
CA GLN A 4 3.80 -3.18 -8.56
C GLN A 4 3.43 -4.58 -8.08
N ILE A 5 2.16 -4.93 -8.20
CA ILE A 5 1.66 -6.29 -7.91
C ILE A 5 0.88 -6.76 -9.13
N SER A 6 1.24 -7.93 -9.62
CA SER A 6 0.48 -8.64 -10.64
C SER A 6 -0.38 -9.68 -9.94
N ILE A 7 -1.67 -9.70 -10.26
CA ILE A 7 -2.58 -10.69 -9.72
C ILE A 7 -2.70 -11.81 -10.74
N SER A 8 -2.19 -12.98 -10.39
CA SER A 8 -2.49 -14.25 -11.05
C SER A 8 -3.57 -14.96 -10.24
N THR A 9 -4.66 -15.37 -10.90
CA THR A 9 -5.78 -16.03 -10.25
C THR A 9 -5.40 -17.46 -9.86
N GLU A 10 -5.41 -17.78 -8.56
CA GLU A 10 -5.24 -19.16 -8.07
C GLU A 10 -6.58 -19.91 -7.94
N SER A 11 -7.70 -19.20 -8.08
CA SER A 11 -9.04 -19.78 -7.99
C SER A 11 -9.41 -20.51 -9.28
N LYS A 12 -9.63 -21.82 -9.16
CA LYS A 12 -10.11 -22.67 -10.25
C LYS A 12 -11.41 -22.14 -10.87
N GLU A 13 -12.34 -21.64 -10.05
CA GLU A 13 -13.62 -21.11 -10.53
C GLU A 13 -13.44 -19.86 -11.39
N VAL A 14 -12.55 -18.95 -10.99
CA VAL A 14 -12.25 -17.73 -11.77
C VAL A 14 -11.55 -18.11 -13.08
N THR A 15 -10.62 -19.06 -13.05
CA THR A 15 -9.94 -19.56 -14.26
C THR A 15 -10.93 -20.19 -15.24
N ASP A 16 -11.87 -21.00 -14.77
CA ASP A 16 -12.89 -21.63 -15.62
C ASP A 16 -13.82 -20.59 -16.26
N LEU A 17 -14.19 -19.54 -15.53
CA LEU A 17 -14.98 -18.42 -16.08
C LEU A 17 -14.19 -17.63 -17.13
N LEU A 18 -12.91 -17.36 -16.89
CA LEU A 18 -12.05 -16.69 -17.87
C LEU A 18 -11.92 -17.52 -19.14
N HIS A 19 -11.75 -18.84 -19.05
CA HIS A 19 -11.75 -19.70 -20.23
C HIS A 19 -13.07 -19.63 -21.02
N GLN A 20 -14.22 -19.51 -20.36
CA GLN A 20 -15.50 -19.32 -21.02
C GLN A 20 -15.60 -17.95 -21.71
N VAL A 21 -15.11 -16.89 -21.07
CA VAL A 21 -15.05 -15.56 -21.69
C VAL A 21 -14.17 -15.60 -22.93
N LEU A 22 -12.97 -16.19 -22.83
CA LEU A 22 -12.05 -16.31 -23.95
C LEU A 22 -12.67 -17.14 -25.09
N ALA A 23 -13.36 -18.24 -24.79
CA ALA A 23 -14.01 -19.07 -25.79
C ALA A 23 -15.16 -18.35 -26.51
N LYS A 24 -15.90 -17.49 -25.82
CA LYS A 24 -17.06 -16.78 -26.38
C LYS A 24 -16.67 -15.50 -27.13
N PHE A 25 -15.64 -14.80 -26.68
CA PHE A 25 -15.30 -13.45 -27.16
C PHE A 25 -13.92 -13.31 -27.80
N GLY A 26 -13.01 -14.25 -27.58
CA GLY A 26 -11.62 -14.17 -28.07
C GLY A 26 -10.77 -13.07 -27.41
N ASP A 27 -11.34 -12.24 -26.53
CA ASP A 27 -10.64 -11.19 -25.79
C ASP A 27 -11.07 -11.18 -24.31
N LEU A 28 -10.08 -11.27 -23.42
CA LEU A 28 -10.26 -11.22 -21.98
C LEU A 28 -10.12 -9.81 -21.41
N THR A 29 -9.67 -8.83 -22.22
CA THR A 29 -9.45 -7.45 -21.77
C THR A 29 -10.68 -6.85 -21.06
N PRO A 30 -11.92 -7.03 -21.56
CA PRO A 30 -13.11 -6.54 -20.85
C PRO A 30 -13.30 -7.20 -19.47
N ALA A 31 -13.07 -8.51 -19.36
CA ALA A 31 -13.15 -9.22 -18.08
C ALA A 31 -12.03 -8.78 -17.12
N MET A 32 -10.81 -8.58 -17.63
CA MET A 32 -9.67 -8.07 -16.85
C MET A 32 -9.91 -6.64 -16.36
N GLN A 33 -10.63 -5.82 -17.12
CA GLN A 33 -11.02 -4.48 -16.69
C GLN A 33 -11.96 -4.53 -15.49
N ILE A 34 -13.00 -5.38 -15.53
CA ILE A 34 -13.93 -5.59 -14.42
C ILE A 34 -13.17 -6.07 -13.16
N ILE A 35 -12.30 -7.08 -13.32
CA ILE A 35 -11.46 -7.58 -12.20
C ILE A 35 -10.61 -6.46 -11.63
N GLY A 36 -9.99 -5.65 -12.49
CA GLY A 36 -9.15 -4.53 -12.08
C GLY A 36 -9.91 -3.47 -11.27
N GLU A 37 -11.14 -3.15 -11.67
CA GLU A 37 -12.01 -2.22 -10.95
C GLU A 37 -12.38 -2.75 -9.56
N ILE A 38 -12.79 -4.01 -9.47
CA ILE A 38 -13.17 -4.63 -8.19
C ILE A 38 -11.98 -4.67 -7.23
N VAL A 39 -10.81 -5.09 -7.71
CA VAL A 39 -9.61 -5.13 -6.88
C VAL A 39 -9.17 -3.74 -6.46
N HIS A 40 -9.23 -2.76 -7.36
CA HIS A 40 -8.92 -1.37 -7.02
C HIS A 40 -9.85 -0.85 -5.91
N ALA A 41 -11.15 -1.11 -6.02
CA ALA A 41 -12.13 -0.78 -5.00
C ALA A 41 -11.84 -1.50 -3.66
N SER A 42 -11.46 -2.78 -3.69
CA SER A 42 -11.04 -3.53 -2.49
C SER A 42 -9.82 -2.88 -1.82
N ILE A 43 -8.84 -2.43 -2.60
CA ILE A 43 -7.68 -1.72 -2.05
C ILE A 43 -8.11 -0.41 -1.39
N MET A 44 -9.00 0.37 -2.02
CA MET A 44 -9.54 1.59 -1.41
C MET A 44 -10.23 1.30 -0.07
N ARG A 45 -11.05 0.23 -0.01
CA ARG A 45 -11.65 -0.26 1.25
C ARG A 45 -10.60 -0.60 2.31
N ASN A 46 -9.44 -1.16 1.94
CA ASN A 46 -8.34 -1.41 2.89
C ASN A 46 -7.82 -0.11 3.51
N PHE A 47 -7.73 0.99 2.75
CA PHE A 47 -7.30 2.29 3.29
C PHE A 47 -8.33 2.87 4.25
N GLU A 48 -9.61 2.79 3.89
CA GLU A 48 -10.72 3.35 4.64
C GLU A 48 -10.90 2.68 6.00
N THR A 49 -10.83 1.34 6.02
CA THR A 49 -10.99 0.51 7.22
C THR A 49 -9.73 0.42 8.08
N GLY A 50 -8.58 0.87 7.58
CA GLY A 50 -7.31 0.79 8.29
C GLY A 50 -6.64 -0.59 8.22
N GLY A 51 -6.92 -1.34 7.15
CA GLY A 51 -6.33 -2.63 6.83
C GLY A 51 -7.31 -3.79 6.97
N ARG A 52 -7.18 -4.78 6.07
CA ARG A 52 -7.82 -6.08 6.16
C ARG A 52 -6.71 -7.14 6.00
N PRO A 53 -6.25 -7.81 7.07
CA PRO A 53 -6.55 -7.55 8.47
C PRO A 53 -6.05 -6.18 8.96
N ALA A 54 -6.59 -5.70 10.09
CA ALA A 54 -6.30 -4.38 10.65
C ALA A 54 -4.80 -4.14 10.84
N TRP A 55 -4.32 -2.97 10.40
CA TRP A 55 -2.92 -2.61 10.51
C TRP A 55 -2.54 -2.23 11.95
N ARG A 56 -1.24 -2.36 12.25
CA ARG A 56 -0.70 -1.86 13.52
C ARG A 56 -0.93 -0.35 13.67
N ASN A 57 -1.51 0.00 14.81
CA ASN A 57 -1.80 1.38 15.22
C ASN A 57 -0.57 2.29 15.13
N LEU A 58 -0.84 3.59 14.94
CA LEU A 58 0.19 4.62 14.96
C LEU A 58 0.74 4.79 16.38
N SER A 59 2.01 5.16 16.50
CA SER A 59 2.59 5.53 17.80
C SER A 59 1.99 6.84 18.31
N GLU A 60 1.91 7.00 19.63
CA GLU A 60 1.42 8.22 20.29
C GLU A 60 2.14 9.48 19.79
N ALA A 61 3.46 9.42 19.62
CA ALA A 61 4.23 10.54 19.07
C ALA A 61 3.81 10.90 17.62
N THR A 62 3.38 9.92 16.82
CA THR A 62 2.86 10.17 15.47
C THR A 62 1.46 10.76 15.52
N ILE A 63 0.61 10.28 16.44
CA ILE A 63 -0.75 10.81 16.67
C ILE A 63 -0.66 12.27 17.12
N ALA A 64 0.11 12.58 18.17
CA ALA A 64 0.32 13.94 18.68
C ALA A 64 0.90 14.88 17.63
N ARG A 65 1.74 14.38 16.70
CA ARG A 65 2.18 15.19 15.55
C ARG A 65 1.03 15.46 14.58
N ARG A 66 0.22 14.46 14.23
CA ARG A 66 -0.91 14.63 13.31
C ARG A 66 -2.02 15.52 13.90
N GLU A 67 -2.25 15.46 15.21
CA GLU A 67 -3.16 16.37 15.92
C GLU A 67 -2.72 17.82 15.78
N ARG A 68 -1.42 18.09 16.02
CA ARG A 68 -0.84 19.43 15.78
C ARG A 68 -0.96 19.89 14.33
N GLU A 69 -0.87 18.96 13.38
CA GLU A 69 -1.08 19.21 11.95
C GLU A 69 -2.58 19.31 11.56
N LYS A 70 -3.52 19.15 12.50
CA LYS A 70 -4.98 19.07 12.25
C LYS A 70 -5.36 17.98 11.23
N LYS A 71 -4.64 16.86 11.26
CA LYS A 71 -4.83 15.66 10.42
C LYS A 71 -5.24 14.43 11.24
N TRP A 72 -5.73 14.64 12.46
CA TRP A 72 -6.22 13.61 13.36
C TRP A 72 -7.46 14.11 14.10
N PRO A 73 -8.49 13.27 14.36
CA PRO A 73 -8.61 11.84 14.06
C PRO A 73 -8.64 11.54 12.54
N GLY A 74 -8.05 10.42 12.12
CA GLY A 74 -7.95 10.07 10.70
C GLY A 74 -7.43 8.66 10.45
N GLN A 75 -7.33 8.25 9.18
CA GLN A 75 -6.92 6.89 8.82
C GLN A 75 -5.38 6.75 8.82
N ILE A 76 -4.90 5.53 9.09
CA ILE A 76 -3.48 5.24 9.35
C ILE A 76 -2.58 5.62 8.15
N LEU A 77 -3.00 5.31 6.92
CA LEU A 77 -2.25 5.62 5.70
C LEU A 77 -2.78 6.84 4.91
N VAL A 78 -3.88 7.45 5.33
CA VAL A 78 -4.51 8.59 4.63
C VAL A 78 -4.28 9.87 5.43
N ARG A 79 -3.06 10.43 5.34
CA ARG A 79 -2.78 11.76 5.92
C ARG A 79 -3.13 12.90 4.96
N THR A 80 -2.72 12.78 3.70
CA THR A 80 -3.04 13.71 2.60
C THR A 80 -3.83 13.02 1.48
N GLY A 81 -4.02 11.69 1.59
CA GLY A 81 -4.60 10.84 0.54
C GLY A 81 -3.75 10.64 -0.70
N GLU A 82 -2.52 11.19 -0.75
CA GLU A 82 -1.64 11.08 -1.91
C GLU A 82 -1.32 9.62 -2.28
N LEU A 83 -1.03 8.78 -1.26
CA LEU A 83 -0.77 7.36 -1.49
C LEU A 83 -2.00 6.64 -2.06
N MET A 84 -3.18 6.91 -1.49
CA MET A 84 -4.44 6.30 -1.92
C MET A 84 -4.81 6.73 -3.35
N ARG A 85 -4.70 8.02 -3.67
CA ARG A 85 -4.94 8.55 -5.02
C ARG A 85 -3.91 8.10 -6.05
N GLY A 86 -2.69 7.76 -5.61
CA GLY A 86 -1.61 7.29 -6.46
C GLY A 86 -1.70 5.81 -6.82
N ILE A 87 -2.80 5.12 -6.47
CA ILE A 87 -3.04 3.72 -6.82
C ILE A 87 -3.79 3.67 -8.15
N SER A 88 -3.18 3.01 -9.12
CA SER A 88 -3.75 2.77 -10.44
C SER A 88 -3.68 1.29 -10.78
N TYR A 89 -4.58 0.82 -11.63
CA TYR A 89 -4.50 -0.52 -12.21
C TYR A 89 -4.40 -0.41 -13.74
N LYS A 90 -3.87 -1.46 -14.36
CA LYS A 90 -3.85 -1.66 -15.81
C LYS A 90 -4.32 -3.08 -16.11
N ALA A 91 -5.40 -3.19 -16.87
CA ALA A 91 -5.86 -4.46 -17.41
C ALA A 91 -5.04 -4.81 -18.65
N GLY A 92 -4.44 -6.01 -18.63
CA GLY A 92 -3.79 -6.64 -19.77
C GLY A 92 -4.68 -7.73 -20.40
N PRO A 93 -4.15 -8.46 -21.39
CA PRO A 93 -4.89 -9.52 -22.07
C PRO A 93 -5.13 -10.77 -21.21
N ASP A 94 -4.36 -10.99 -20.15
CA ASP A 94 -4.42 -12.18 -19.30
C ASP A 94 -4.19 -11.88 -17.81
N SER A 95 -3.99 -10.60 -17.47
CA SER A 95 -3.51 -10.22 -16.16
C SER A 95 -3.93 -8.79 -15.80
N VAL A 96 -4.07 -8.55 -14.50
CA VAL A 96 -4.28 -7.21 -13.95
C VAL A 96 -3.02 -6.80 -13.18
N THR A 97 -2.48 -5.65 -13.54
CA THR A 97 -1.33 -5.04 -12.87
C THR A 97 -1.76 -3.86 -12.03
N LEU A 98 -1.45 -3.87 -10.74
CA LEU A 98 -1.67 -2.76 -9.81
C LEU A 98 -0.37 -2.05 -9.51
N SER A 99 -0.42 -0.72 -9.45
CA SER A 99 0.74 0.13 -9.22
C SER A 99 0.43 1.20 -8.19
N ALA A 100 1.33 1.38 -7.22
CA ALA A 100 1.31 2.49 -6.27
C ALA A 100 2.44 3.46 -6.58
N ASN A 101 2.09 4.63 -7.13
CA ASN A 101 3.05 5.65 -7.55
C ASN A 101 3.50 6.53 -6.36
N SER A 102 4.17 5.93 -5.39
CA SER A 102 4.77 6.66 -4.27
C SER A 102 6.07 6.02 -3.83
N ILE A 103 7.10 6.82 -3.58
CA ILE A 103 8.39 6.35 -3.04
C ILE A 103 8.19 5.66 -1.68
N LYS A 104 7.17 6.08 -0.92
CA LYS A 104 6.86 5.51 0.40
C LYS A 104 6.03 4.23 0.30
N ALA A 105 5.44 3.92 -0.86
CA ALA A 105 4.56 2.76 -1.04
C ALA A 105 5.28 1.47 -0.63
N ALA A 106 6.51 1.25 -1.11
CA ALA A 106 7.26 0.03 -0.80
C ALA A 106 7.58 -0.09 0.70
N THR A 107 7.99 1.00 1.33
CA THR A 107 8.30 1.01 2.76
C THR A 107 7.06 0.80 3.62
N LEU A 108 5.91 1.32 3.20
CA LEU A 108 4.65 1.17 3.94
C LEU A 108 4.05 -0.21 3.71
N HIS A 109 4.14 -0.74 2.50
CA HIS A 109 3.63 -2.07 2.14
C HIS A 109 4.45 -3.16 2.83
N PHE A 110 5.78 -3.19 2.65
CA PHE A 110 6.64 -4.25 3.19
C PHE A 110 7.18 -3.98 4.59
N GLY A 111 7.08 -2.74 5.08
CA GLY A 111 7.77 -2.31 6.29
C GLY A 111 9.26 -2.05 6.04
N ALA A 112 9.96 -1.62 7.10
CA ALA A 112 11.40 -1.43 7.07
C ALA A 112 12.01 -1.55 8.47
N ARG A 113 13.15 -2.23 8.57
CA ARG A 113 13.94 -2.28 9.81
C ARG A 113 14.68 -0.97 10.06
N LYS A 114 14.92 -0.65 11.33
CA LYS A 114 15.76 0.47 11.76
C LYS A 114 17.13 0.39 11.04
N GLY A 115 17.55 1.52 10.46
CA GLY A 115 18.83 1.61 9.75
C GLY A 115 18.83 1.06 8.31
N ARG A 116 17.72 0.49 7.80
CA ARG A 116 17.63 -0.02 6.42
C ARG A 116 17.87 1.06 5.34
N PHE A 117 17.60 2.32 5.66
CA PHE A 117 17.82 3.46 4.76
C PHE A 117 19.21 4.11 4.92
N GLY A 118 20.13 3.44 5.64
CA GLY A 118 21.49 3.93 5.86
C GLY A 118 21.61 4.96 6.98
N GLN A 119 22.74 5.64 6.99
CA GLN A 119 23.10 6.67 7.95
C GLN A 119 23.09 8.04 7.26
N ARG A 120 22.71 9.08 8.00
CA ARG A 120 22.79 10.46 7.52
C ARG A 120 23.82 11.23 8.34
N ALA A 121 24.58 12.08 7.67
CA ALA A 121 25.44 13.04 8.34
C ALA A 121 24.56 14.07 9.06
N VAL A 122 24.65 14.12 10.39
CA VAL A 122 23.95 15.12 11.21
C VAL A 122 25.00 16.06 11.79
N ARG A 123 24.82 17.35 11.52
CA ARG A 123 25.58 18.40 12.18
C ARG A 123 25.03 18.60 13.59
N VAL A 124 25.82 18.24 14.58
CA VAL A 124 25.51 18.48 15.99
C VAL A 124 26.03 19.88 16.33
N ARG A 125 25.13 20.76 16.79
CA ARG A 125 25.51 22.10 17.26
C ARG A 125 26.27 21.97 18.58
N ALA A 126 27.08 22.97 18.91
CA ALA A 126 27.77 22.99 20.19
C ALA A 126 26.73 23.01 21.32
N PHE A 127 26.94 22.20 22.35
CA PHE A 127 26.07 22.14 23.52
C PHE A 127 26.86 21.75 24.77
N THR A 128 26.32 22.11 25.93
CA THR A 128 26.88 21.70 27.22
C THR A 128 26.11 20.47 27.70
N ARG A 129 26.82 19.37 28.00
CA ARG A 129 26.20 18.17 28.61
C ARG A 129 25.76 18.47 30.05
N LYS A 130 24.89 17.62 30.60
CA LYS A 130 24.50 17.68 32.02
C LYS A 130 25.71 17.63 32.96
N ASP A 131 26.79 16.97 32.54
CA ASP A 131 28.04 16.83 33.29
C ASP A 131 28.98 18.05 33.15
N GLY A 132 28.52 19.18 32.59
CA GLY A 132 29.28 20.42 32.44
C GLY A 132 30.27 20.47 31.27
N VAL A 133 30.53 19.33 30.60
CA VAL A 133 31.44 19.26 29.46
C VAL A 133 30.88 19.99 28.23
N LYS A 134 31.65 20.95 27.69
CA LYS A 134 31.35 21.68 26.46
C LYS A 134 31.70 20.83 25.24
N VAL A 135 30.70 20.43 24.48
CA VAL A 135 30.88 19.70 23.22
C VAL A 135 30.90 20.69 22.07
N LYS A 136 32.01 20.74 21.32
CA LYS A 136 32.12 21.55 20.09
C LYS A 136 31.23 20.98 18.99
N SER A 137 30.83 21.84 18.05
CA SER A 137 30.06 21.39 16.89
C SER A 137 30.87 20.39 16.06
N HIS A 138 30.25 19.29 15.68
CA HIS A 138 30.86 18.23 14.87
C HIS A 138 29.81 17.58 13.99
N THR A 139 30.26 16.91 12.93
CA THR A 139 29.41 16.08 12.08
C THR A 139 29.54 14.64 12.54
N ARG A 140 28.42 13.96 12.76
CA ARG A 140 28.40 12.52 13.03
C ARG A 140 27.48 11.81 12.05
N GLN A 141 27.84 10.58 11.68
CA GLN A 141 26.90 9.69 11.01
C GLN A 141 25.91 9.19 12.06
N ALA A 142 24.63 9.44 11.84
CA ALA A 142 23.56 8.95 12.69
C ALA A 142 22.56 8.20 11.82
N SER A 143 22.11 7.04 12.30
CA SER A 143 20.94 6.39 11.70
C SER A 143 19.75 7.33 11.73
N PHE A 144 18.86 7.16 10.76
CA PHE A 144 17.62 7.90 10.75
C PHE A 144 16.85 7.73 12.08
N PRO A 145 16.17 8.80 12.56
CA PRO A 145 15.62 8.85 13.91
C PRO A 145 14.36 8.01 14.10
N TRP A 146 13.87 7.35 13.04
CA TRP A 146 12.73 6.44 13.12
C TRP A 146 13.20 5.00 13.40
N GLY A 147 12.48 4.31 14.29
CA GLY A 147 12.67 2.89 14.59
C GLY A 147 12.16 1.98 13.47
N ASP A 148 11.78 0.75 13.82
CA ASP A 148 11.16 -0.17 12.86
C ASP A 148 9.82 0.37 12.37
N ILE A 149 9.62 0.28 11.05
CA ILE A 149 8.37 0.64 10.38
C ILE A 149 7.62 -0.66 10.14
N PRO A 150 6.45 -0.87 10.79
CA PRO A 150 5.65 -2.06 10.56
C PRO A 150 5.09 -2.06 9.14
N ALA A 151 5.01 -3.25 8.56
CA ALA A 151 4.32 -3.49 7.29
C ALA A 151 2.83 -3.19 7.43
N ARG A 152 2.26 -2.60 6.38
CA ARG A 152 0.83 -2.29 6.23
C ARG A 152 0.45 -2.69 4.82
N ASN A 153 0.29 -3.99 4.60
CA ASN A 153 0.01 -4.54 3.28
C ASN A 153 -1.36 -4.02 2.81
N PHE A 154 -1.35 -2.98 1.97
CA PHE A 154 -2.57 -2.32 1.51
C PHE A 154 -3.04 -2.81 0.13
N MET A 155 -2.14 -3.36 -0.68
CA MET A 155 -2.45 -3.95 -1.98
C MET A 155 -2.65 -5.46 -1.85
N VAL A 156 -3.61 -5.87 -1.02
CA VAL A 156 -3.95 -7.29 -0.80
C VAL A 156 -5.42 -7.47 -1.11
N VAL A 157 -5.71 -8.44 -1.98
CA VAL A 157 -7.06 -8.92 -2.25
C VAL A 157 -7.47 -9.85 -1.12
N GLN A 158 -8.62 -9.61 -0.53
CA GLN A 158 -9.14 -10.46 0.54
C GLN A 158 -9.90 -11.66 -0.02
N PRO A 159 -10.03 -12.74 0.76
CA PRO A 159 -10.90 -13.86 0.42
C PRO A 159 -12.33 -13.42 0.07
N GLU A 160 -12.82 -12.38 0.74
CA GLU A 160 -14.15 -11.77 0.59
C GLU A 160 -14.37 -11.10 -0.77
N ASP A 161 -13.30 -10.71 -1.48
CA ASP A 161 -13.42 -10.03 -2.77
C ASP A 161 -13.54 -11.03 -3.94
N TRP A 162 -13.19 -12.31 -3.74
CA TRP A 162 -13.28 -13.33 -4.81
C TRP A 162 -14.72 -13.63 -5.24
N PRO A 163 -15.71 -13.77 -4.34
CA PRO A 163 -17.11 -13.91 -4.74
C PRO A 163 -17.60 -12.74 -5.60
N GLU A 164 -17.25 -11.51 -5.25
CA GLU A 164 -17.60 -10.30 -6.01
C GLU A 164 -17.05 -10.36 -7.44
N ILE A 165 -15.79 -10.79 -7.60
CA ILE A 165 -15.16 -11.01 -8.90
C ILE A 165 -15.89 -12.11 -9.69
N THR A 166 -16.17 -13.25 -9.05
CA THR A 166 -16.87 -14.38 -9.67
C THR A 166 -18.27 -13.99 -10.15
N GLU A 167 -19.04 -13.27 -9.33
CA GLU A 167 -20.37 -12.79 -9.69
C GLU A 167 -20.33 -11.82 -10.86
N ALA A 168 -19.40 -10.86 -10.85
CA ALA A 168 -19.25 -9.91 -11.95
C ALA A 168 -18.88 -10.60 -13.28
N LEU A 169 -18.03 -11.63 -13.24
CA LEU A 169 -17.70 -12.42 -14.43
C LEU A 169 -18.89 -13.26 -14.93
N LYS A 170 -19.68 -13.84 -14.03
CA LYS A 170 -20.91 -14.57 -14.38
C LYS A 170 -21.93 -13.65 -15.03
N GLU A 171 -22.12 -12.45 -14.49
CA GLU A 171 -23.00 -11.43 -15.05
C GLU A 171 -22.52 -10.98 -16.44
N PHE A 172 -21.21 -10.79 -16.61
CA PHE A 172 -20.62 -10.46 -17.90
C PHE A 172 -20.89 -11.56 -18.95
N LEU A 173 -20.72 -12.84 -18.58
CA LEU A 173 -21.03 -13.98 -19.45
C LEU A 173 -22.53 -14.14 -19.77
N ALA A 174 -23.41 -13.68 -18.89
CA ALA A 174 -24.86 -13.73 -19.08
C ALA A 174 -25.40 -12.60 -19.96
N LYS A 175 -24.74 -11.42 -19.95
CA LYS A 175 -25.06 -10.28 -20.82
C LYS A 175 -24.51 -10.41 -22.24
N ALA A 176 -23.56 -11.32 -22.41
CA ALA A 176 -22.92 -11.74 -23.65
C ALA A 176 -23.82 -12.57 -24.55
#